data_AF-A0A3D2EYE9-F1
#
_entry.id   AF-A0A3D2EYE9-F1
#
_cell.length_a   1.000
_cell.length_b   1.000
_cell.length_c   1.000
_cell.angle_alpha   90.00
_cell.angle_beta   90.00
_cell.angle_gamma   90.00
#
_symmetry.space_group_name_H-M   'P 1'
#
loop_
_entity.id
_entity.type
_entity.pdbx_description
1 polymer ?
#
loop_
_entity_poly.entity_id
_entity_poly.type
_entity_poly.pdbx_seq_one_letter_code
_entity_poly.pdbx_strand_id
1 'polypeptide(L)'
;MKVEALEKEWNVNDLSFAQRRKIYKKIAKNYANMKKGDPVDVDTYFETIDEVIKVSGLKEADFEGLSMIQIDEVVQAVMFAYTGMSGKDSGG
;
A
#
# COMPACT_ATOMS: atom_id res chain seq x y z
N MET A 1 -1.04 8.96 -10.79
CA MET A 1 -2.10 7.97 -11.04
C MET A 1 -3.23 8.16 -10.04
N LYS A 2 -4.40 7.58 -10.33
CA LYS A 2 -5.61 7.66 -9.48
C LYS A 2 -5.82 6.33 -8.77
N VAL A 3 -6.14 6.39 -7.48
CA VAL A 3 -6.43 5.22 -6.63
C VAL A 3 -7.74 5.47 -5.88
N GLU A 4 -8.65 4.50 -5.89
CA GLU A 4 -9.91 4.58 -5.14
C GLU A 4 -9.76 3.90 -3.78
N ALA A 5 -10.09 4.63 -2.70
CA ALA A 5 -10.12 4.12 -1.33
C ALA A 5 -11.02 5.01 -0.46
N LEU A 6 -11.73 4.42 0.52
CA LEU A 6 -12.67 5.14 1.38
C LEU A 6 -13.71 5.97 0.59
N GLU A 7 -14.28 5.37 -0.46
CA GLU A 7 -15.29 6.00 -1.34
C GLU A 7 -14.82 7.32 -2.01
N LYS A 8 -13.51 7.57 -2.09
CA LYS A 8 -12.95 8.74 -2.76
C LYS A 8 -11.74 8.40 -3.63
N GLU A 9 -11.46 9.31 -4.58
CA GLU A 9 -10.31 9.22 -5.48
C GLU A 9 -9.11 9.95 -4.88
N TRP A 10 -7.97 9.27 -4.90
CA TRP A 10 -6.68 9.79 -4.43
C TRP A 10 -5.75 9.98 -5.62
N ASN A 11 -5.23 11.20 -5.76
CA ASN A 11 -4.23 11.52 -6.77
C ASN A 11 -2.84 11.33 -6.17
N VAL A 12 -2.13 10.31 -6.65
CA VAL A 12 -0.77 9.98 -6.21
C VAL A 12 0.22 10.05 -7.36
N ASN A 13 1.50 10.18 -7.04
CA ASN A 13 2.56 10.18 -8.04
C ASN A 13 2.59 8.87 -8.84
N ASP A 14 3.03 8.95 -10.09
CA ASP A 14 3.48 7.75 -10.77
C ASP A 14 4.89 7.39 -10.29
N LEU A 15 5.20 6.11 -10.23
CA LEU A 15 6.49 5.60 -9.79
C LEU A 15 7.31 5.06 -10.94
N SER A 16 8.61 5.34 -10.93
CA SER A 16 9.58 4.65 -11.77
C SER A 16 9.60 3.14 -11.47
N PHE A 17 10.04 2.34 -12.45
CA PHE A 17 10.24 0.91 -12.27
C PHE A 17 11.08 0.58 -11.03
N ALA A 18 12.14 1.34 -10.76
CA ALA A 18 13.02 1.12 -9.62
C ALA A 18 12.28 1.31 -8.28
N GLN A 19 11.47 2.36 -8.16
CA GLN A 19 10.66 2.61 -6.96
C GLN A 19 9.60 1.52 -6.76
N ARG A 20 8.87 1.15 -7.83
CA ARG A 20 7.89 0.06 -7.78
C ARG A 20 8.53 -1.27 -7.36
N ARG A 21 9.69 -1.60 -7.94
CA ARG A 21 10.41 -2.85 -7.62
C ARG A 21 10.90 -2.87 -6.18
N LYS A 22 11.31 -1.73 -5.61
CA LYS A 22 11.71 -1.61 -4.21
C LYS A 22 10.53 -1.92 -3.27
N ILE A 23 9.37 -1.30 -3.50
CA ILE A 23 8.15 -1.56 -2.72
C ILE A 23 7.72 -3.02 -2.87
N TYR A 24 7.66 -3.53 -4.10
CA TYR A 24 7.32 -4.92 -4.40
C TYR A 24 8.21 -5.90 -3.62
N LYS A 25 9.53 -5.69 -3.62
CA LYS A 25 10.48 -6.59 -2.94
C LYS A 25 10.23 -6.65 -1.44
N LYS A 26 9.92 -5.51 -0.80
CA LYS A 26 9.64 -5.45 0.64
C LYS A 26 8.37 -6.24 0.98
N ILE A 27 7.27 -5.98 0.28
CA ILE A 27 5.97 -6.58 0.62
C ILE A 27 5.80 -8.02 0.13
N ALA A 28 6.57 -8.46 -0.87
CA ALA A 28 6.45 -9.79 -1.46
C ALA A 28 6.59 -10.92 -0.42
N LYS A 29 7.43 -10.75 0.61
CA LYS A 29 7.56 -11.71 1.71
C LYS A 29 6.24 -11.86 2.46
N ASN A 30 5.62 -10.76 2.86
CA ASN A 30 4.33 -10.77 3.56
C ASN A 30 3.22 -11.38 2.71
N TYR A 31 3.19 -11.07 1.41
CA TYR A 31 2.22 -11.67 0.51
C TYR A 31 2.42 -13.19 0.37
N ALA A 32 3.67 -13.65 0.31
CA ALA A 32 3.99 -15.08 0.30
C ALA A 32 3.60 -15.77 1.63
N ASN A 33 3.83 -15.12 2.76
CA ASN A 33 3.43 -15.62 4.08
C ASN A 33 1.90 -15.77 4.16
N MET A 34 1.15 -14.75 3.77
CA MET A 34 -0.32 -14.80 3.73
C MET A 34 -0.85 -15.97 2.89
N LYS A 35 -0.25 -16.22 1.71
CA LYS A 35 -0.62 -17.36 0.86
C LYS A 35 -0.34 -18.74 1.48
N LYS A 36 0.58 -18.81 2.43
CA LYS A 36 0.93 -20.04 3.16
C LYS A 36 0.21 -20.18 4.50
N GLY A 37 -0.53 -19.15 4.94
CA GLY A 37 -1.07 -19.08 6.29
C GLY A 37 -0.03 -18.77 7.36
N ASP A 38 1.15 -18.29 6.96
CA ASP A 38 2.22 -17.87 7.87
C ASP A 38 1.93 -16.45 8.41
N PRO A 39 2.45 -16.11 9.61
CA PRO A 39 2.33 -14.77 10.16
C PRO A 39 2.90 -13.68 9.22
N VAL A 40 2.21 -12.54 9.18
CA VAL A 40 2.71 -11.33 8.54
C VAL A 40 3.84 -10.74 9.39
N ASP A 41 4.93 -10.36 8.74
CA ASP A 41 6.01 -9.57 9.32
C ASP A 41 5.53 -8.10 9.42
N VAL A 42 5.01 -7.75 10.59
CA VAL A 42 4.33 -6.47 10.84
C VAL A 42 5.28 -5.29 10.69
N ASP A 43 6.54 -5.43 11.12
CA ASP A 43 7.56 -4.40 10.96
C ASP A 43 7.82 -4.13 9.48
N THR A 44 8.02 -5.18 8.68
CA THR A 44 8.19 -5.05 7.22
C THR A 44 6.96 -4.43 6.56
N TYR A 45 5.76 -4.72 7.06
CA TYR A 45 4.52 -4.12 6.56
C TYR A 45 4.52 -2.61 6.78
N PHE A 46 4.71 -2.14 8.01
CA PHE A 46 4.71 -0.71 8.31
C PHE A 46 5.87 0.04 7.64
N GLU A 47 7.06 -0.54 7.57
CA GLU A 47 8.18 0.03 6.79
C GLU A 47 7.86 0.17 5.29
N THR A 48 6.94 -0.64 4.78
CA THR A 48 6.47 -0.54 3.39
C THR A 48 5.44 0.58 3.26
N ILE A 49 4.50 0.68 4.19
CA ILE A 49 3.51 1.78 4.27
C ILE A 49 4.22 3.14 4.31
N ASP A 50 5.23 3.30 5.17
CA ASP A 50 6.02 4.54 5.27
C ASP A 50 6.75 4.89 3.97
N GLU A 51 7.32 3.89 3.29
CA GLU A 51 7.97 4.09 2.00
C GLU A 51 6.96 4.52 0.94
N VAL A 52 5.75 3.95 0.93
CA VAL A 52 4.66 4.30 0.01
C VAL A 52 4.21 5.74 0.25
N ILE A 53 4.02 6.16 1.51
CA ILE A 53 3.70 7.56 1.84
C ILE A 53 4.78 8.48 1.26
N LYS A 54 6.06 8.18 1.54
CA LYS A 54 7.20 8.99 1.09
C LYS A 54 7.25 9.20 -0.42
N VAL A 55 6.88 8.20 -1.23
CA VAL A 55 6.95 8.30 -2.69
C VAL A 55 5.63 8.67 -3.36
N SER A 56 4.50 8.49 -2.67
CA SER A 56 3.16 8.73 -3.25
C SER A 56 2.83 10.19 -3.48
N GLY A 57 3.52 11.11 -2.81
CA GLY A 57 3.22 12.54 -2.88
C GLY A 57 2.04 12.97 -2.00
N LEU A 58 1.43 12.03 -1.26
CA LEU A 58 0.47 12.33 -0.20
C LEU A 58 1.18 13.07 0.94
N LYS A 59 0.46 14.01 1.54
CA LYS A 59 0.91 14.87 2.63
C LYS A 59 0.00 14.69 3.84
N GLU A 60 0.46 15.11 5.01
CA GLU A 60 -0.33 15.07 6.24
C GLU A 60 -1.71 15.74 6.09
N ALA A 61 -1.77 16.86 5.35
CA ALA A 61 -3.02 17.57 5.08
C ALA A 61 -4.04 16.72 4.28
N ASP A 62 -3.59 15.78 3.44
CA ASP A 62 -4.49 14.90 2.69
C ASP A 62 -5.20 13.88 3.59
N PHE A 63 -4.68 13.69 4.81
CA PHE A 63 -5.20 12.77 5.83
C PHE A 63 -5.99 13.47 6.94
N GLU A 64 -6.27 14.77 6.82
CA GLU A 64 -7.01 15.51 7.83
C GLU A 64 -8.39 14.88 8.09
N GLY A 65 -8.70 14.64 9.36
CA GLY A 65 -9.96 14.02 9.78
C GLY A 65 -10.00 12.49 9.62
N LEU A 66 -8.95 11.84 9.13
CA LEU A 66 -8.85 10.39 9.08
C LEU A 66 -8.20 9.83 10.35
N SER A 67 -8.69 8.66 10.79
CA SER A 67 -8.02 7.83 11.78
C SER A 67 -6.81 7.11 11.17
N MET A 68 -5.88 6.63 12.02
CA MET A 68 -4.73 5.86 11.54
C MET A 68 -5.14 4.62 10.72
N ILE A 69 -6.22 3.94 11.11
CA ILE A 69 -6.74 2.78 10.36
C ILE A 69 -7.17 3.19 8.94
N GLN A 70 -7.84 4.33 8.81
CA GLN A 70 -8.26 4.86 7.51
C GLN A 70 -7.05 5.32 6.67
N ILE A 71 -6.04 5.90 7.30
CA ILE A 71 -4.78 6.27 6.63
C ILE A 71 -4.10 5.01 6.09
N ASP A 72 -3.96 3.98 6.92
CA ASP A 72 -3.36 2.70 6.50
C ASP A 72 -4.14 2.05 5.36
N GLU A 73 -5.48 2.07 5.39
CA GLU A 73 -6.32 1.54 4.31
C GLU A 73 -6.04 2.24 2.96
N VAL A 74 -5.92 3.56 2.99
CA VAL A 74 -5.60 4.37 1.79
C VAL A 74 -4.20 4.04 1.28
N VAL A 75 -3.21 4.04 2.15
CA VAL A 75 -1.83 3.78 1.77
C VAL A 75 -1.66 2.35 1.28
N GLN A 76 -2.38 1.39 1.87
CA GLN A 76 -2.44 0.00 1.39
C GLN A 76 -3.05 -0.08 -0.01
N ALA A 77 -4.14 0.64 -0.28
CA ALA A 77 -4.73 0.69 -1.62
C ALA A 77 -3.73 1.25 -2.66
N VAL A 78 -2.98 2.29 -2.30
CA VAL A 78 -1.91 2.86 -3.14
C VAL A 78 -0.78 1.85 -3.36
N MET A 79 -0.33 1.16 -2.31
CA MET A 79 0.66 0.10 -2.39
C MET A 79 0.23 -1.02 -3.35
N PHE A 80 -1.02 -1.45 -3.27
CA PHE A 80 -1.59 -2.46 -4.17
C PHE A 80 -1.65 -1.97 -5.60
N ALA A 81 -2.02 -0.70 -5.82
CA ALA A 81 -2.01 -0.09 -7.14
C ALA A 81 -0.60 -0.03 -7.76
N TYR A 82 0.44 0.23 -6.95
CA TYR A 82 1.84 0.22 -7.40
C TYR A 82 2.39 -1.17 -7.69
N THR A 83 2.01 -2.16 -6.90
CA THR A 83 2.60 -3.50 -6.94
C THR A 83 1.81 -4.49 -7.79
N GLY A 84 0.55 -4.19 -8.09
CA GLY A 84 -0.39 -5.12 -8.72
C GLY A 84 -0.78 -6.30 -7.81
N MET A 85 -0.38 -6.28 -6.53
CA MET A 85 -0.82 -7.28 -5.56
C MET A 85 -2.18 -6.85 -5.06
N SER A 86 -3.28 -7.38 -5.59
CA SER A 86 -4.59 -7.14 -5.00
C SER A 86 -4.77 -8.00 -3.75
N GLY A 87 -5.40 -7.43 -2.72
CA GLY A 87 -5.99 -8.20 -1.62
C GLY A 87 -7.29 -8.93 -2.01
N LYS A 88 -7.79 -8.70 -3.23
CA LYS A 88 -8.93 -9.41 -3.84
C LYS A 88 -8.40 -10.53 -4.74
N ASP A 89 -8.02 -11.64 -4.11
CA ASP A 89 -8.02 -13.00 -4.69
C ASP A 89 -8.64 -13.98 -3.67
N SER A 90 -9.64 -13.51 -2.93
CA SER A 90 -10.55 -14.34 -2.13
C SER A 90 -11.95 -14.28 -2.76
N GLY A 91 -12.05 -14.88 -3.95
CA GLY A 91 -13.31 -15.16 -4.64
C GLY A 91 -13.20 -16.52 -5.32
N GLY A 92 -13.70 -17.54 -4.64
CA GLY A 92 -13.76 -18.94 -5.07
C GLY A 92 -14.32 -19.80 -3.95
#